data_AF-A0A2W1N6S5-F1
#
_entry.id   AF-A0A2W1N6S5-F1
#
_cell.length_a   1.000
_cell.length_b   1.000
_cell.length_c   1.000
_cell.angle_alpha   90.00
_cell.angle_beta   90.00
_cell.angle_gamma   90.00
#
_symmetry.space_group_name_H-M   'P 1'
#
loop_
_entity.id
_entity.type
_entity.pdbx_description
1 polymer ?
#
loop_
_entity_poly.entity_id
_entity_poly.type
_entity_poly.pdbx_seq_one_letter_code
_entity_poly.pdbx_strand_id
1 'polypeptide(L)'
;MELGKIFINFKMKIIFTLLALFIFQIVIGQNSADRPFNLLNRKPGVMRHYSLFAPTETSAEKFDRLNTHIFFNNWLGNTQGVATKFYAIGHGLNLSFDIPFSKNSIFGIGIGLGYTHYNIRHDGNLIFESAAVPQKPTPDYTLLKPYTGQKRWINRTVFNQIDVPFELRIRSRKERHKVKLYPGFKVGYIFDNYQKWRVNDLKYKSFNFPDVQHLQYGATLRLGMDNIFLFGEYNLSYLFENKNSTQLNMFSVGISIGWF
;
A
#
# COMPACT_ATOMS: atom_id res chain seq x y z
N MET A 1 29.15 13.41 -4.52
CA MET A 1 27.96 13.88 -3.76
C MET A 1 26.90 14.54 -4.66
N GLU A 2 27.23 15.01 -5.86
CA GLU A 2 26.28 15.68 -6.77
C GLU A 2 25.35 14.73 -7.54
N LEU A 3 25.85 13.57 -7.98
CA LEU A 3 25.05 12.60 -8.75
C LEU A 3 23.85 12.06 -7.98
N GLY A 4 23.98 11.81 -6.67
CA GLY A 4 22.87 11.38 -5.82
C GLY A 4 21.75 12.42 -5.71
N LYS A 5 22.10 13.71 -5.64
CA LYS A 5 21.13 14.81 -5.63
C LYS A 5 20.42 14.96 -6.97
N ILE A 6 21.11 14.71 -8.08
CA ILE A 6 20.53 14.73 -9.43
C ILE A 6 19.51 13.58 -9.60
N PHE A 7 19.84 12.37 -9.17
CA PHE A 7 18.93 11.23 -9.23
C PHE A 7 17.70 11.40 -8.32
N ILE A 8 17.87 11.97 -7.12
CA ILE A 8 16.75 12.29 -6.22
C ILE A 8 15.85 13.37 -6.84
N ASN A 9 16.43 14.43 -7.42
CA ASN A 9 15.67 15.47 -8.12
C ASN A 9 14.94 14.93 -9.34
N PHE A 10 15.54 14.00 -10.09
CA PHE A 10 14.89 13.37 -11.23
C PHE A 10 13.70 12.49 -10.82
N LYS A 11 13.86 11.67 -9.78
CA LYS A 11 12.78 10.85 -9.21
C LYS A 11 11.65 11.71 -8.64
N MET A 12 11.97 12.80 -7.92
CA MET A 12 10.96 13.73 -7.42
C MET A 12 10.22 14.45 -8.56
N LYS A 13 10.91 14.86 -9.62
CA LYS A 13 10.27 15.47 -10.80
C LYS A 13 9.28 14.50 -11.45
N ILE A 14 9.63 13.22 -11.62
CA ILE A 14 8.72 12.20 -12.16
C ILE A 14 7.47 12.06 -11.28
N ILE A 15 7.64 11.99 -9.96
CA ILE A 15 6.51 11.92 -9.02
C ILE A 15 5.63 13.17 -9.16
N PHE A 16 6.22 14.37 -9.21
CA PHE A 16 5.49 15.62 -9.39
C PHE A 16 4.75 15.67 -10.73
N THR A 17 5.35 15.15 -11.81
CA THR A 17 4.71 15.07 -13.13
C THR A 17 3.55 14.08 -13.12
N LEU A 18 3.70 12.90 -12.50
CA LEU A 18 2.62 11.93 -12.36
C LEU A 18 1.47 12.48 -11.49
N LEU A 19 1.79 13.21 -10.43
CA LEU A 19 0.81 13.83 -9.54
C LEU A 19 0.13 15.02 -10.22
N ALA A 20 0.85 15.80 -11.02
CA ALA A 20 0.29 16.87 -11.86
C ALA A 20 -0.60 16.32 -12.99
N LEU A 21 -0.20 15.22 -13.64
CA LEU A 21 -1.05 14.52 -14.61
C LEU A 21 -2.33 14.00 -13.93
N PHE A 22 -2.23 13.46 -12.72
CA PHE A 22 -3.40 13.05 -11.94
C PHE A 22 -4.33 14.23 -11.61
N ILE A 23 -3.79 15.39 -11.21
CA ILE A 23 -4.57 16.61 -10.97
C ILE A 23 -5.19 17.14 -12.28
N PHE A 24 -4.47 17.09 -13.39
CA PHE A 24 -4.96 17.52 -14.71
C PHE A 24 -6.15 16.68 -15.17
N GLN A 25 -6.13 15.37 -14.89
CA GLN A 25 -7.28 14.48 -15.13
C GLN A 25 -8.51 14.85 -14.29
N ILE A 26 -8.32 15.39 -13.07
CA ILE A 26 -9.42 15.88 -12.22
C ILE A 26 -10.04 17.15 -12.82
N VAL A 27 -9.23 18.06 -13.38
CA VAL A 27 -9.69 19.33 -13.96
C VAL A 27 -10.47 19.12 -15.26
N ILE A 28 -10.02 18.23 -16.15
CA ILE A 28 -10.74 17.92 -17.40
C ILE A 28 -12.13 17.32 -17.11
N GLY A 29 -12.31 16.64 -15.98
CA GLY A 29 -13.60 16.09 -15.54
C GLY A 29 -14.66 17.15 -15.16
N GLN A 30 -14.31 18.45 -15.10
CA GLN A 30 -15.25 19.53 -14.79
C GLN A 30 -16.02 20.06 -16.02
N ASN A 31 -15.57 19.77 -17.26
CA ASN A 31 -16.12 20.37 -18.48
C ASN A 31 -17.17 19.54 -19.23
N SER A 32 -17.80 18.55 -18.59
CA SER A 32 -18.93 17.83 -19.20
C SER A 32 -20.22 18.60 -18.95
N ALA A 33 -20.67 19.31 -19.99
CA ALA A 33 -21.88 20.14 -20.03
C ALA A 33 -23.10 19.49 -19.35
N ASP A 34 -23.80 20.29 -18.55
CA ASP A 34 -25.04 19.96 -17.87
C ASP A 34 -26.10 19.41 -18.85
N ARG A 35 -26.60 18.21 -18.58
CA ARG A 35 -27.80 17.64 -19.22
C ARG A 35 -28.90 17.47 -18.16
N PRO A 36 -30.18 17.59 -18.55
CA PRO A 36 -31.25 17.92 -17.64
C PRO A 36 -31.58 16.78 -16.66
N PHE A 37 -32.08 17.24 -15.52
CA PHE A 37 -32.36 16.58 -14.26
C PHE A 37 -33.14 15.26 -14.38
N ASN A 38 -32.59 14.16 -13.85
CA ASN A 38 -33.34 12.93 -13.55
C ASN A 38 -32.69 12.19 -12.37
N LEU A 39 -33.40 12.14 -11.22
CA LEU A 39 -33.34 11.30 -10.00
C LEU A 39 -32.05 10.57 -9.52
N LEU A 40 -30.85 10.82 -10.05
CA LEU A 40 -29.61 10.06 -9.80
C LEU A 40 -28.72 10.60 -8.65
N ASN A 41 -29.30 11.32 -7.69
CA ASN A 41 -28.61 11.82 -6.50
C ASN A 41 -28.39 10.71 -5.44
N ARG A 42 -27.51 9.74 -5.74
CA ARG A 42 -26.99 8.78 -4.75
C ARG A 42 -25.47 8.70 -4.66
N LYS A 43 -24.74 9.70 -5.19
CA LYS A 43 -23.28 9.82 -5.01
C LYS A 43 -22.97 11.14 -4.29
N PRO A 44 -22.64 11.13 -2.99
CA PRO A 44 -22.33 12.36 -2.28
C PRO A 44 -20.97 12.94 -2.68
N GLY A 45 -20.91 14.25 -2.92
CA GLY A 45 -19.67 15.04 -3.01
C GLY A 45 -18.91 15.00 -4.33
N VAL A 46 -17.62 15.37 -4.27
CA VAL A 46 -16.68 15.51 -5.41
C VAL A 46 -16.53 14.23 -6.24
N MET A 47 -16.89 13.08 -5.65
CA MET A 47 -16.85 11.76 -6.27
C MET A 47 -17.85 11.55 -7.41
N ARG A 48 -18.82 12.46 -7.60
CA ARG A 48 -19.70 12.48 -8.79
C ARG A 48 -18.92 12.62 -10.11
N HIS A 49 -17.76 13.26 -10.08
CA HIS A 49 -16.94 13.55 -11.28
C HIS A 49 -15.89 12.46 -11.59
N TYR A 50 -15.76 11.43 -10.73
CA TYR A 50 -14.79 10.33 -10.88
C TYR A 50 -15.31 9.21 -11.80
N SER A 51 -15.88 9.53 -12.96
CA SER A 51 -16.34 8.55 -13.95
C SER A 51 -15.95 8.96 -15.36
N LEU A 52 -14.65 8.93 -15.67
CA LEU A 52 -14.12 9.30 -16.99
C LEU A 52 -14.54 8.30 -18.08
N PHE A 53 -14.39 6.99 -17.82
CA PHE A 53 -14.64 5.92 -18.80
C PHE A 53 -15.67 4.88 -18.34
N ALA A 54 -16.39 5.15 -17.24
CA ALA A 54 -17.41 4.22 -16.78
C ALA A 54 -18.62 4.27 -17.76
N PRO A 55 -19.08 3.13 -18.30
CA PRO A 55 -20.20 3.13 -19.22
C PRO A 55 -21.45 3.76 -18.61
N THR A 56 -22.15 4.57 -19.39
CA THR A 56 -23.45 5.17 -19.05
C THR A 56 -24.52 4.10 -18.88
N GLU A 57 -25.31 4.23 -17.81
CA GLU A 57 -26.13 3.21 -17.11
C GLU A 57 -26.98 2.28 -17.99
N THR A 58 -27.28 1.04 -17.56
CA THR A 58 -28.46 0.64 -16.76
C THR A 58 -28.17 -0.53 -15.77
N SER A 59 -27.46 -0.20 -14.69
CA SER A 59 -27.02 -1.03 -13.54
C SER A 59 -25.77 -1.91 -13.70
N ALA A 60 -24.74 -1.55 -12.92
CA ALA A 60 -24.14 -2.44 -11.93
C ALA A 60 -23.60 -1.60 -10.74
N GLU A 61 -24.41 -1.51 -9.68
CA GLU A 61 -24.04 -1.67 -8.27
C GLU A 61 -22.78 -0.97 -7.72
N LYS A 62 -22.98 -0.25 -6.59
CA LYS A 62 -21.95 0.36 -5.71
C LYS A 62 -20.52 -0.04 -6.08
N PHE A 63 -19.83 0.86 -6.75
CA PHE A 63 -18.43 0.72 -7.03
C PHE A 63 -17.68 0.74 -5.70
N ASP A 64 -16.73 -0.17 -5.48
CA ASP A 64 -15.88 -0.08 -4.28
C ASP A 64 -14.70 0.84 -4.63
N ARG A 65 -14.96 2.14 -4.82
CA ARG A 65 -13.94 3.07 -5.33
C ARG A 65 -12.99 3.42 -4.22
N LEU A 66 -13.52 3.83 -3.08
CA LEU A 66 -12.71 4.07 -1.89
C LEU A 66 -12.68 2.82 -1.02
N ASN A 67 -11.50 2.26 -0.79
CA ASN A 67 -11.32 1.09 0.05
C ASN A 67 -10.46 1.46 1.26
N THR A 68 -10.90 1.09 2.45
CA THR A 68 -10.11 1.23 3.67
C THR A 68 -9.72 -0.14 4.18
N HIS A 69 -8.43 -0.34 4.40
CA HIS A 69 -7.84 -1.59 4.85
C HIS A 69 -7.38 -1.45 6.29
N ILE A 70 -7.68 -2.45 7.12
CA ILE A 70 -7.10 -2.62 8.45
C ILE A 70 -6.55 -4.04 8.49
N PHE A 71 -5.26 -4.19 8.73
CA PHE A 71 -4.59 -5.48 8.59
C PHE A 71 -3.51 -5.70 9.64
N PHE A 72 -3.32 -6.96 9.98
CA PHE A 72 -2.17 -7.45 10.72
C PHE A 72 -1.00 -7.63 9.75
N ASN A 73 0.18 -7.19 10.16
CA ASN A 73 1.42 -7.29 9.40
C ASN A 73 2.38 -8.28 10.06
N ASN A 74 3.06 -9.05 9.24
CA ASN A 74 4.11 -9.93 9.71
C ASN A 74 5.21 -10.12 8.66
N TRP A 75 6.39 -10.54 9.13
CA TRP A 75 7.55 -10.82 8.31
C TRP A 75 7.62 -12.30 7.95
N LEU A 76 8.10 -12.57 6.75
CA LEU A 76 8.42 -13.89 6.23
C LEU A 76 9.87 -13.89 5.71
N GLY A 77 10.42 -15.09 5.54
CA GLY A 77 11.81 -15.26 5.14
C GLY A 77 12.73 -15.44 6.34
N ASN A 78 13.89 -14.80 6.31
CA ASN A 78 14.93 -15.04 7.30
C ASN A 78 14.73 -14.22 8.58
N THR A 79 13.74 -14.55 9.41
CA THR A 79 13.43 -13.77 10.62
C THR A 79 14.43 -13.93 11.76
N GLN A 80 15.41 -14.85 11.65
CA GLN A 80 16.47 -15.07 12.65
C GLN A 80 15.93 -15.27 14.09
N GLY A 81 14.74 -15.87 14.23
CA GLY A 81 14.08 -16.11 15.52
C GLY A 81 13.35 -14.90 16.11
N VAL A 82 13.24 -13.79 15.37
CA VAL A 82 12.43 -12.64 15.76
C VAL A 82 10.95 -12.91 15.51
N ALA A 83 10.14 -12.74 16.55
CA ALA A 83 8.70 -12.89 16.48
C ALA A 83 8.01 -11.52 16.34
N THR A 84 7.01 -11.47 15.46
CA THR A 84 6.09 -10.34 15.41
C THR A 84 4.97 -10.53 16.42
N LYS A 85 4.48 -9.41 16.96
CA LYS A 85 3.42 -9.39 17.96
C LYS A 85 2.07 -9.32 17.27
N PHE A 86 1.07 -10.04 17.79
CA PHE A 86 -0.30 -10.11 17.22
C PHE A 86 -0.96 -8.74 16.96
N TYR A 87 -0.57 -7.70 17.70
CA TYR A 87 -1.09 -6.34 17.57
C TYR A 87 -0.26 -5.45 16.63
N ALA A 88 0.43 -6.05 15.65
CA ALA A 88 1.13 -5.39 14.55
C ALA A 88 0.14 -4.86 13.48
N ILE A 89 -0.78 -3.99 13.90
CA ILE A 89 -1.86 -3.47 13.06
C ILE A 89 -1.36 -2.30 12.21
N GLY A 90 -1.57 -2.42 10.90
CA GLY A 90 -1.42 -1.37 9.90
C GLY A 90 -2.76 -0.98 9.29
N HIS A 91 -2.74 0.06 8.47
CA HIS A 91 -3.92 0.55 7.78
C HIS A 91 -3.56 1.03 6.38
N GLY A 92 -4.54 1.02 5.49
CA GLY A 92 -4.36 1.53 4.13
C GLY A 92 -5.64 2.15 3.61
N LEU A 93 -5.49 3.03 2.63
CA LEU A 93 -6.57 3.68 1.93
C LEU A 93 -6.28 3.61 0.44
N ASN A 94 -7.23 3.14 -0.35
CA ASN A 94 -7.07 2.93 -1.78
C ASN A 94 -8.24 3.57 -2.52
N LEU A 95 -7.96 4.53 -3.39
CA LEU A 95 -8.91 5.10 -4.32
C LEU A 95 -8.73 4.44 -5.69
N SER A 96 -9.77 3.75 -6.15
CA SER A 96 -9.73 2.90 -7.32
C SER A 96 -10.84 3.27 -8.31
N PHE A 97 -10.46 3.31 -9.58
CA PHE A 97 -11.37 3.42 -10.70
C PHE A 97 -11.81 2.02 -11.11
N ASP A 98 -13.11 1.86 -11.30
CA ASP A 98 -13.69 0.61 -11.75
C ASP A 98 -14.08 0.70 -13.23
N ILE A 99 -13.52 -0.19 -14.03
CA ILE A 99 -13.75 -0.27 -15.48
C ILE A 99 -14.36 -1.65 -15.77
N PRO A 100 -15.69 -1.77 -15.81
CA PRO A 100 -16.35 -3.01 -16.19
C PRO A 100 -16.17 -3.27 -17.70
N PHE A 101 -16.01 -4.54 -18.10
CA PHE A 101 -15.82 -4.88 -19.52
C PHE A 101 -17.07 -4.67 -20.39
N SER A 102 -18.25 -4.74 -19.77
CA SER A 102 -19.53 -4.47 -20.41
C SER A 102 -20.52 -4.01 -19.34
N LYS A 103 -21.62 -3.37 -19.75
CA LYS A 103 -22.65 -2.83 -18.85
C LYS A 103 -23.15 -3.86 -17.83
N ASN A 104 -23.28 -5.13 -18.25
CA ASN A 104 -23.80 -6.24 -17.42
C ASN A 104 -22.72 -7.30 -17.12
N SER A 105 -21.43 -6.95 -17.24
CA SER A 105 -20.33 -7.89 -17.02
C SER A 105 -20.13 -8.18 -15.53
N ILE A 106 -19.85 -9.45 -15.21
CA ILE A 106 -19.35 -9.86 -13.89
C ILE A 106 -17.86 -9.56 -13.69
N PHE A 107 -17.17 -9.25 -14.79
CA PHE A 107 -15.75 -8.95 -14.85
C PHE A 107 -15.51 -7.45 -15.09
N GLY A 108 -14.53 -6.91 -14.39
CA GLY A 108 -13.99 -5.57 -14.61
C GLY A 108 -12.52 -5.49 -14.20
N ILE A 109 -11.92 -4.33 -14.43
CA ILE A 109 -10.58 -3.99 -13.99
C ILE A 109 -10.67 -2.81 -13.03
N GLY A 110 -9.99 -2.94 -11.90
CA GLY A 110 -9.72 -1.88 -10.94
C GLY A 110 -8.30 -1.36 -11.13
N ILE A 111 -8.13 -0.05 -11.27
CA ILE A 111 -6.83 0.60 -11.19
C ILE A 111 -6.95 1.81 -10.27
N GLY A 112 -5.99 2.01 -9.37
CA GLY A 112 -6.13 3.05 -8.35
C GLY A 112 -4.84 3.70 -7.91
N LEU A 113 -4.98 4.54 -6.89
CA LEU A 113 -3.91 5.11 -6.10
C LEU A 113 -4.23 4.85 -4.63
N GLY A 114 -3.26 4.29 -3.91
CA GLY A 114 -3.36 3.96 -2.51
C GLY A 114 -2.25 4.56 -1.67
N TYR A 115 -2.52 4.64 -0.38
CA TYR A 115 -1.59 4.92 0.67
C TYR A 115 -1.67 3.79 1.68
N THR A 116 -0.53 3.19 2.00
CA THR A 116 -0.44 2.09 2.95
C THR A 116 0.54 2.42 4.06
N HIS A 117 0.08 2.31 5.31
CA HIS A 117 0.87 2.44 6.52
C HIS A 117 1.08 1.06 7.15
N TYR A 118 2.26 0.49 6.93
CA TYR A 118 2.66 -0.74 7.57
C TYR A 118 3.24 -0.45 8.95
N ASN A 119 2.79 -1.18 9.95
CA ASN A 119 3.29 -1.05 11.32
C ASN A 119 3.50 -2.44 11.89
N ILE A 120 4.76 -2.86 11.91
CA ILE A 120 5.18 -4.17 12.39
C ILE A 120 5.73 -3.99 13.80
N ARG A 121 5.14 -4.69 14.76
CA ARG A 121 5.64 -4.75 16.13
C ARG A 121 6.33 -6.07 16.34
N HIS A 122 7.57 -6.05 16.84
CA HIS A 122 8.41 -7.23 16.96
C HIS A 122 9.28 -7.17 18.21
N ASP A 123 9.86 -8.29 18.60
CA ASP A 123 10.82 -8.39 19.71
C ASP A 123 12.29 -8.24 19.27
N GLY A 124 12.57 -8.24 17.97
CA GLY A 124 13.92 -8.09 17.42
C GLY A 124 14.47 -6.68 17.36
N ASN A 125 15.72 -6.54 16.97
CA ASN A 125 16.38 -5.27 16.69
C ASN A 125 16.87 -5.24 15.24
N LEU A 126 16.60 -4.14 14.54
CA LEU A 126 17.29 -3.84 13.29
C LEU A 126 18.61 -3.17 13.64
N ILE A 127 19.70 -3.72 13.14
CA ILE A 127 21.05 -3.23 13.32
C ILE A 127 21.54 -2.79 11.94
N PHE A 128 22.02 -1.56 11.87
CA PHE A 128 22.60 -0.99 10.67
C PHE A 128 24.12 -1.10 10.81
N GLU A 129 24.73 -1.92 9.96
CA GLU A 129 26.18 -2.12 9.96
C GLU A 129 26.76 -1.59 8.65
N SER A 130 27.89 -0.91 8.75
CA SER A 130 28.71 -0.59 7.59
C SER A 130 29.64 -1.76 7.30
N ALA A 131 29.68 -2.21 6.05
CA ALA A 131 30.68 -3.18 5.63
C ALA A 131 32.06 -2.52 5.70
N ALA A 132 32.83 -2.81 6.75
CA ALA A 132 34.18 -2.30 6.91
C ALA A 132 35.13 -3.03 5.94
N VAL A 133 35.23 -2.54 4.70
CA VAL A 133 36.26 -2.95 3.74
C VAL A 133 37.24 -1.79 3.56
N PRO A 134 38.56 -1.96 3.82
CA PRO A 134 39.54 -0.86 3.84
C PRO A 134 39.73 -0.06 2.53
N GLN A 135 39.08 -0.39 1.42
CA GLN A 135 39.30 0.27 0.13
C GLN A 135 38.05 0.43 -0.78
N LYS A 136 36.83 0.18 -0.30
CA LYS A 136 35.61 0.43 -1.10
C LYS A 136 34.45 0.91 -0.23
N PRO A 137 33.78 2.03 -0.58
CA PRO A 137 32.51 2.38 0.05
C PRO A 137 31.49 1.32 -0.36
N THR A 138 31.26 0.35 0.51
CA THR A 138 30.19 -0.63 0.35
C THR A 138 28.94 -0.05 1.01
N PRO A 139 27.75 -0.21 0.40
CA PRO A 139 26.53 0.29 1.00
C PRO A 139 26.28 -0.40 2.33
N ASP A 140 25.86 0.37 3.33
CA ASP A 140 25.42 -0.13 4.63
C ASP A 140 24.32 -1.19 4.46
N TYR A 141 24.23 -2.13 5.39
CA TYR A 141 23.27 -3.24 5.35
C TYR A 141 22.48 -3.34 6.65
N THR A 142 21.28 -3.89 6.56
CA THR A 142 20.37 -4.07 7.70
C THR A 142 20.29 -5.54 8.13
N LEU A 143 20.65 -5.80 9.38
CA LEU A 143 20.48 -7.10 10.03
C LEU A 143 19.32 -7.08 11.01
N LEU A 144 18.48 -8.11 10.96
CA LEU A 144 17.48 -8.39 11.99
C LEU A 144 18.04 -9.47 12.93
N LYS A 145 18.10 -9.15 14.22
CA LYS A 145 18.51 -10.10 15.28
C LYS A 145 17.54 -10.05 16.46
N PRO A 146 17.35 -11.15 17.20
CA PRO A 146 16.65 -11.12 18.49
C PRO A 146 17.31 -10.11 19.43
N TYR A 147 16.51 -9.32 20.14
CA TYR A 147 17.03 -8.33 21.07
C TYR A 147 17.18 -8.93 22.46
N THR A 148 18.41 -8.97 22.97
CA THR A 148 18.76 -9.57 24.28
C THR A 148 18.95 -8.53 25.41
N GLY A 149 18.71 -7.25 25.14
CA GLY A 149 18.88 -6.18 26.12
C GLY A 149 17.66 -5.91 27.01
N GLN A 150 17.63 -4.75 27.66
CA GLN A 150 16.55 -4.34 28.56
C GLN A 150 15.17 -4.34 27.89
N LYS A 151 14.16 -4.92 28.55
CA LYS A 151 12.80 -5.10 28.00
C LYS A 151 12.29 -3.84 27.28
N ARG A 152 12.09 -3.95 25.97
CA ARG A 152 11.48 -2.90 25.15
C ARG A 152 9.97 -2.99 25.21
N TRP A 153 9.32 -2.02 25.87
CA TRP A 153 7.87 -2.03 26.00
C TRP A 153 7.17 -1.70 24.67
N ILE A 154 7.73 -0.76 23.91
CA ILE A 154 7.37 -0.50 22.52
C ILE A 154 8.58 -0.83 21.66
N ASN A 155 8.34 -1.60 20.60
CA ASN A 155 9.26 -1.78 19.50
C ASN A 155 8.43 -1.96 18.23
N ARG A 156 8.56 -1.00 17.31
CA ARG A 156 7.83 -0.99 16.06
C ARG A 156 8.70 -0.50 14.92
N THR A 157 8.55 -1.14 13.77
CA THR A 157 9.11 -0.73 12.50
C THR A 157 7.96 -0.35 11.58
N VAL A 158 8.06 0.83 10.98
CA VAL A 158 7.00 1.43 10.19
C VAL A 158 7.50 1.75 8.80
N PHE A 159 6.67 1.45 7.81
CA PHE A 159 6.89 1.80 6.41
C PHE A 159 5.64 2.50 5.88
N ASN A 160 5.85 3.68 5.30
CA ASN A 160 4.82 4.47 4.64
C ASN A 160 5.01 4.37 3.14
N GLN A 161 3.97 3.89 2.45
CA GLN A 161 4.00 3.60 1.02
C GLN A 161 2.88 4.33 0.30
N ILE A 162 3.19 4.87 -0.88
CA ILE A 162 2.18 5.23 -1.89
C ILE A 162 2.18 4.13 -2.93
N ASP A 163 1.02 3.64 -3.33
CA ASP A 163 0.89 2.49 -4.20
C ASP A 163 -0.14 2.67 -5.31
N VAL A 164 0.02 1.86 -6.36
CA VAL A 164 -0.89 1.75 -7.49
C VAL A 164 -1.37 0.30 -7.50
N PRO A 165 -2.59 0.03 -6.99
CA PRO A 165 -3.20 -1.28 -7.06
C PRO A 165 -3.88 -1.50 -8.41
N PHE A 166 -3.65 -2.69 -8.95
CA PHE A 166 -4.30 -3.24 -10.13
C PHE A 166 -5.09 -4.47 -9.68
N GLU A 167 -6.38 -4.53 -10.00
CA GLU A 167 -7.26 -5.58 -9.52
C GLU A 167 -8.11 -6.11 -10.67
N LEU A 168 -8.17 -7.42 -10.84
CA LEU A 168 -9.21 -8.03 -11.66
C LEU A 168 -10.45 -8.19 -10.78
N ARG A 169 -11.55 -7.58 -11.19
CA ARG A 169 -12.76 -7.49 -10.36
C ARG A 169 -13.80 -8.47 -10.84
N ILE A 170 -14.07 -9.49 -10.03
CA ILE A 170 -15.09 -10.50 -10.28
C ILE A 170 -16.23 -10.31 -9.29
N ARG A 171 -17.46 -10.17 -9.78
CA ARG A 171 -18.65 -9.90 -8.97
C ARG A 171 -19.80 -10.83 -9.35
N SER A 172 -20.56 -11.30 -8.37
CA SER A 172 -21.82 -12.00 -8.63
C SER A 172 -22.89 -11.04 -9.15
N ARG A 173 -23.82 -11.54 -9.99
CA ARG A 173 -24.94 -10.75 -10.55
C ARG A 173 -26.11 -10.51 -9.59
N LYS A 174 -26.02 -11.01 -8.35
CA LYS A 174 -27.10 -10.91 -7.36
C LYS A 174 -27.20 -9.49 -6.82
N GLU A 175 -28.41 -8.97 -6.66
CA GLU A 175 -28.62 -7.62 -6.09
C GLU A 175 -28.34 -7.51 -4.58
N ARG A 176 -28.41 -8.63 -3.85
CA ARG A 176 -28.13 -8.74 -2.41
C ARG A 176 -27.09 -9.82 -2.18
N HIS A 177 -26.25 -9.66 -1.16
CA HIS A 177 -25.19 -10.61 -0.81
C HIS A 177 -24.24 -10.87 -1.97
N LYS A 178 -23.72 -9.78 -2.57
CA LYS A 178 -22.83 -9.85 -3.73
C LYS A 178 -21.52 -10.45 -3.32
N VAL A 179 -21.26 -11.67 -3.76
CA VAL A 179 -19.94 -12.26 -3.65
C VAL A 179 -19.00 -11.53 -4.61
N LYS A 180 -17.87 -11.07 -4.09
CA LYS A 180 -16.86 -10.30 -4.81
C LYS A 180 -15.50 -10.94 -4.57
N LEU A 181 -14.77 -11.18 -5.65
CA LEU A 181 -13.43 -11.76 -5.66
C LEU A 181 -12.53 -10.86 -6.51
N TYR A 182 -11.57 -10.20 -5.86
CA TYR A 182 -10.64 -9.28 -6.50
C TYR A 182 -9.19 -9.75 -6.30
N PRO A 183 -8.68 -10.68 -7.13
CA PRO A 183 -7.25 -10.92 -7.23
C PRO A 183 -6.58 -9.70 -7.89
N GLY A 184 -5.43 -9.32 -7.37
CA GLY A 184 -4.74 -8.12 -7.83
C GLY A 184 -3.24 -8.17 -7.63
N PHE A 185 -2.61 -7.10 -8.09
CA PHE A 185 -1.21 -6.83 -7.96
C PHE A 185 -1.04 -5.38 -7.55
N LYS A 186 -0.08 -5.10 -6.67
CA LYS A 186 0.17 -3.77 -6.15
C LYS A 186 1.63 -3.43 -6.35
N VAL A 187 1.89 -2.25 -6.89
CA VAL A 187 3.24 -1.67 -6.97
C VAL A 187 3.25 -0.40 -6.15
N GLY A 188 4.24 -0.18 -5.30
CA GLY A 188 4.34 1.04 -4.54
C GLY A 188 5.75 1.48 -4.21
N TYR A 189 5.83 2.70 -3.73
CA TYR A 189 7.06 3.38 -3.37
C TYR A 189 7.02 3.72 -1.88
N ILE A 190 7.95 3.15 -1.10
CA ILE A 190 8.18 3.52 0.29
C ILE A 190 8.89 4.87 0.30
N PHE A 191 8.24 5.90 0.86
CA PHE A 191 8.81 7.25 0.93
C PHE A 191 9.29 7.64 2.33
N ASP A 192 8.78 6.99 3.36
CA ASP A 192 9.20 7.20 4.75
C ASP A 192 9.22 5.85 5.48
N ASN A 193 10.25 5.67 6.29
CA ASN A 193 10.46 4.47 7.07
C ASN A 193 11.18 4.86 8.37
N TYR A 194 10.74 4.27 9.48
CA TYR A 194 11.34 4.52 10.77
C TYR A 194 11.13 3.37 11.74
N GLN A 195 12.07 3.22 12.65
CA GLN A 195 11.96 2.32 13.79
C GLN A 195 11.82 3.15 15.07
N LYS A 196 10.89 2.77 15.94
CA LYS A 196 10.68 3.40 17.25
C LYS A 196 10.69 2.33 18.32
N TRP A 197 11.56 2.51 19.30
CA TRP A 197 11.57 1.68 20.50
C TRP A 197 11.65 2.51 21.78
N ARG A 198 11.22 1.92 22.89
CA ARG A 198 11.30 2.52 24.22
C ARG A 198 11.92 1.54 25.19
N VAL A 199 12.90 2.02 25.96
CA VAL A 199 13.56 1.30 27.04
C VAL A 199 13.41 2.17 28.27
N ASN A 200 12.77 1.65 29.32
CA ASN A 200 12.35 2.43 30.49
C ASN A 200 11.54 3.67 30.02
N ASP A 201 11.92 4.88 30.49
CA ASP A 201 11.28 6.14 30.10
C ASP A 201 11.90 6.80 28.85
N LEU A 202 12.99 6.24 28.32
CA LEU A 202 13.69 6.79 27.16
C LEU A 202 13.06 6.32 25.84
N LYS A 203 12.85 7.27 24.93
CA LYS A 203 12.28 7.04 23.60
C LYS A 203 13.33 7.24 22.52
N TYR A 204 13.55 6.20 21.73
CA TYR A 204 14.45 6.23 20.58
C TYR A 204 13.64 6.13 19.30
N LYS A 205 14.05 6.90 18.28
CA LYS A 205 13.48 6.84 16.93
C LYS A 205 14.62 6.95 15.92
N SER A 206 14.78 5.92 15.10
CA SER A 206 15.69 5.93 13.95
C SER A 206 14.87 6.06 12.67
N PHE A 207 15.35 6.88 11.74
CA PHE A 207 14.75 7.11 10.43
C PHE A 207 15.72 6.67 9.35
N ASN A 208 15.23 6.51 8.11
CA ASN A 208 16.06 6.30 6.91
C ASN A 208 17.02 5.13 7.06
N PHE A 209 16.49 3.91 6.96
CA PHE A 209 17.31 2.72 6.94
C PHE A 209 18.16 2.76 5.66
N PRO A 210 19.41 2.30 5.75
CA PRO A 210 20.41 2.55 4.71
C PRO A 210 20.08 1.93 3.36
N ASP A 211 19.36 0.81 3.35
CA ASP A 211 19.22 -0.07 2.20
C ASP A 211 17.78 -0.55 2.00
N VAL A 212 16.79 0.25 2.42
CA VAL A 212 15.39 -0.07 2.17
C VAL A 212 15.12 -0.11 0.68
N GLN A 213 14.47 -1.20 0.26
CA GLN A 213 13.96 -1.32 -1.10
C GLN A 213 12.74 -0.44 -1.26
N HIS A 214 12.94 0.74 -1.86
CA HIS A 214 11.89 1.73 -2.01
C HIS A 214 10.77 1.25 -2.95
N LEU A 215 11.11 0.55 -4.04
CA LEU A 215 10.12 -0.01 -4.96
C LEU A 215 9.66 -1.39 -4.47
N GLN A 216 8.47 -1.43 -3.87
CA GLN A 216 7.82 -2.64 -3.42
C GLN A 216 6.76 -3.10 -4.41
N TYR A 217 6.62 -4.41 -4.58
CA TYR A 217 5.55 -4.97 -5.37
C TYR A 217 5.07 -6.30 -4.79
N GLY A 218 3.79 -6.59 -4.96
CA GLY A 218 3.16 -7.73 -4.30
C GLY A 218 1.84 -8.12 -4.90
N ALA A 219 1.45 -9.37 -4.65
CA ALA A 219 0.13 -9.86 -4.99
C ALA A 219 -0.87 -9.46 -3.88
N THR A 220 -2.07 -9.11 -4.29
CA THR A 220 -3.18 -8.78 -3.38
C THR A 220 -4.38 -9.66 -3.69
N LEU A 221 -5.19 -9.93 -2.67
CA LEU A 221 -6.43 -10.67 -2.81
C LEU A 221 -7.49 -10.07 -1.91
N ARG A 222 -8.67 -9.81 -2.48
CA ARG A 222 -9.86 -9.45 -1.72
C ARG A 222 -10.99 -10.43 -1.99
N LEU A 223 -11.56 -10.94 -0.92
CA LEU A 223 -12.65 -11.91 -0.94
C LEU A 223 -13.74 -11.39 -0.01
N GLY A 224 -14.91 -11.06 -0.55
CA GLY A 224 -15.90 -10.34 0.23
C GLY A 224 -17.33 -10.55 -0.20
N MET A 225 -18.21 -10.02 0.66
CA MET A 225 -19.64 -9.92 0.41
C MET A 225 -20.05 -8.46 0.58
N ASP A 226 -20.73 -7.93 -0.44
CA ASP A 226 -21.17 -6.54 -0.50
C ASP A 226 -20.02 -5.54 -0.28
N ASN A 227 -19.93 -4.90 0.89
CA ASN A 227 -18.93 -3.88 1.20
C ASN A 227 -17.80 -4.39 2.11
N ILE A 228 -17.89 -5.62 2.62
CA ILE A 228 -16.92 -6.17 3.56
C ILE A 228 -16.09 -7.23 2.84
N PHE A 229 -14.77 -7.12 2.95
CA PHE A 229 -13.82 -8.01 2.32
C PHE A 229 -12.81 -8.51 3.34
N LEU A 230 -12.48 -9.79 3.26
CA LEU A 230 -11.21 -10.30 3.71
C LEU A 230 -10.12 -9.81 2.73
N PHE A 231 -9.05 -9.25 3.26
CA PHE A 231 -7.92 -8.72 2.51
C PHE A 231 -6.67 -9.49 2.86
N GLY A 232 -5.93 -9.91 1.82
CA GLY A 232 -4.61 -10.50 1.93
C GLY A 232 -3.65 -9.83 0.98
N GLU A 233 -2.41 -9.68 1.41
CA GLU A 233 -1.32 -9.14 0.61
C GLU A 233 -0.03 -9.89 0.92
N TYR A 234 0.75 -10.15 -0.13
CA TYR A 234 2.08 -10.71 -0.03
C TYR A 234 3.04 -9.90 -0.89
N ASN A 235 4.02 -9.26 -0.26
CA ASN A 235 5.10 -8.55 -0.96
C ASN A 235 6.11 -9.57 -1.49
N LEU A 236 6.32 -9.52 -2.80
CA LEU A 236 7.24 -10.39 -3.53
C LEU A 236 8.68 -9.84 -3.48
N SER A 237 8.82 -8.53 -3.32
CA SER A 237 10.08 -7.85 -3.07
C SER A 237 10.55 -8.03 -1.63
N TYR A 238 11.86 -8.12 -1.47
CA TYR A 238 12.49 -8.00 -0.16
C TYR A 238 12.34 -6.58 0.39
N LEU A 239 12.38 -6.43 1.71
CA LEU A 239 12.35 -5.13 2.39
C LEU A 239 13.66 -4.35 2.19
N PHE A 240 14.77 -5.05 1.95
CA PHE A 240 16.10 -4.48 1.83
C PHE A 240 16.76 -4.88 0.51
N GLU A 241 17.46 -3.94 -0.14
CA GLU A 241 18.09 -4.15 -1.47
C GLU A 241 19.43 -4.90 -1.38
N ASN A 242 20.15 -4.75 -0.27
CA ASN A 242 21.49 -5.30 -0.13
C ASN A 242 21.44 -6.82 0.09
N LYS A 243 22.25 -7.58 -0.65
CA LYS A 243 22.30 -9.05 -0.56
C LYS A 243 22.76 -9.56 0.81
N ASN A 244 23.56 -8.77 1.52
CA ASN A 244 24.05 -9.10 2.85
C ASN A 244 23.03 -8.76 3.95
N SER A 245 21.96 -8.04 3.60
CA SER A 245 20.88 -7.73 4.53
C SER A 245 19.97 -8.92 4.76
N THR A 246 19.21 -8.82 5.85
CA THR A 246 18.24 -9.87 6.16
C THR A 246 17.15 -9.90 5.08
N GLN A 247 17.08 -11.00 4.35
CA GLN A 247 16.05 -11.23 3.34
C GLN A 247 14.68 -11.44 4.00
N LEU A 248 13.94 -10.34 4.11
CA LEU A 248 12.61 -10.30 4.71
C LEU A 248 11.58 -9.88 3.67
N ASN A 249 10.50 -10.65 3.59
CA ASN A 249 9.29 -10.27 2.89
C ASN A 249 8.22 -9.89 3.90
N MET A 250 7.22 -9.13 3.46
CA MET A 250 6.10 -8.73 4.29
C MET A 250 4.81 -9.34 3.77
N PHE A 251 4.01 -9.89 4.68
CA PHE A 251 2.64 -10.25 4.39
C PHE A 251 1.68 -9.54 5.33
N SER A 252 0.48 -9.32 4.82
CA SER A 252 -0.58 -8.61 5.53
C SER A 252 -1.90 -9.35 5.35
N VAL A 253 -2.64 -9.53 6.43
CA VAL A 253 -3.98 -10.13 6.39
C VAL A 253 -4.92 -9.31 7.27
N GLY A 254 -6.12 -9.06 6.79
CA GLY A 254 -7.10 -8.28 7.55
C GLY A 254 -8.42 -8.09 6.85
N ILE A 255 -9.07 -6.99 7.20
CA ILE A 255 -10.40 -6.63 6.69
C ILE A 255 -10.26 -5.38 5.84
N SER A 256 -10.97 -5.37 4.73
CA SER A 256 -11.14 -4.22 3.86
C SER A 256 -12.61 -3.86 3.79
N ILE A 257 -12.89 -2.56 3.87
CA ILE A 257 -14.24 -2.03 3.69
C ILE A 257 -14.25 -1.24 2.38
N GLY A 258 -15.10 -1.68 1.46
CA GLY A 258 -15.42 -0.97 0.23
C GLY A 258 -16.46 0.10 0.53
N TRP A 259 -16.05 1.34 0.38
CA TRP A 259 -16.91 2.50 0.31
C TRP A 259 -17.21 2.78 -1.18
N PHE A 260 -18.30 3.52 -1.38
CA PHE A 260 -18.94 3.97 -2.64
C PHE A 260 -18.08 4.16 -3.90
#